data_AF-A0A8K1DDP9-F1
#
_entry.id   AF-A0A8K1DDP9-F1
#
_cell.length_a   1.000
_cell.length_b   1.000
_cell.length_c   1.000
_cell.angle_alpha   90.00
_cell.angle_beta   90.00
_cell.angle_gamma   90.00
#
_symmetry.space_group_name_H-M   'P 1'
#
loop_
_entity.id
_entity.type
_entity.pdbx_description
1 polymer ?
#
loop_
_entity_poly.entity_id
_entity_poly.type
_entity_poly.pdbx_seq_one_letter_code
_entity_poly.pdbx_strand_id
1 'polypeptide(L)' 'MPDELCRKCGAMLMKFSLCAECRRALQQICPKCGQKTVEKIHRDCFYLIESIQLTSPHLVILE' A
#
# COMPACT_ATOMS: atom_id res chain seq x y z
N MET A 1 10.32 19.09 3.60
CA MET A 1 10.73 18.36 2.37
C MET A 1 10.43 16.89 2.56
N PRO A 2 9.34 16.35 2.00
CA PRO A 2 9.16 14.90 2.01
C PRO A 2 10.13 14.27 1.01
N ASP A 3 10.65 13.09 1.35
CA ASP A 3 11.66 12.34 0.59
C ASP A 3 11.21 12.01 -0.85
N GLU A 4 11.42 12.92 -1.81
CA GLU A 4 11.17 12.66 -3.23
C GLU A 4 12.34 11.94 -3.93
N LEU A 5 13.47 11.81 -3.25
CA LEU A 5 14.68 11.19 -3.78
C LEU A 5 14.99 9.87 -3.08
N CYS A 6 15.45 8.90 -3.86
CA CYS A 6 15.92 7.63 -3.34
C CYS A 6 17.17 7.86 -2.49
N ARG A 7 17.13 7.45 -1.22
CA ARG A 7 18.26 7.59 -0.28
C ARG A 7 19.51 6.79 -0.68
N LYS A 8 19.36 5.79 -1.55
CA LYS A 8 20.49 4.96 -2.02
C LYS A 8 21.20 5.55 -3.24
N CYS A 9 20.47 6.08 -4.21
CA CYS A 9 21.04 6.49 -5.51
C CYS A 9 20.70 7.91 -5.95
N GLY A 10 19.96 8.68 -5.13
CA GLY A 10 19.57 10.06 -5.43
C GLY A 10 18.55 10.24 -6.56
N ALA A 11 18.03 9.16 -7.15
CA ALA A 11 17.05 9.24 -8.23
C ALA A 11 15.66 9.61 -7.70
N MET A 12 14.88 10.34 -8.48
CA MET A 12 13.51 10.71 -8.10
C MET A 12 12.62 9.46 -7.99
N LEU A 13 11.88 9.38 -6.89
CA LEU A 13 10.94 8.30 -6.61
C LEU A 13 9.64 8.51 -7.41
N MET A 14 9.19 7.46 -8.11
CA MET A 14 7.96 7.47 -8.87
C MET A 14 6.80 6.90 -8.05
N LYS A 15 5.57 7.34 -8.32
CA LYS A 15 4.37 6.76 -7.69
C LYS A 15 4.25 5.29 -8.12
N PHE A 16 4.14 4.39 -7.16
CA PHE A 16 3.99 2.96 -7.40
C PHE A 16 2.53 2.52 -7.21
N SER A 17 1.92 2.91 -6.09
CA SER A 17 0.51 2.66 -5.81
C SER A 17 -0.18 3.95 -5.40
N LEU A 18 -1.47 4.07 -5.75
CA LEU A 18 -2.30 5.24 -5.47
C LEU A 18 -3.47 4.83 -4.58
N CYS A 19 -3.91 5.76 -3.74
CA CYS A 19 -5.13 5.62 -2.96
C CYS A 19 -6.34 5.69 -3.89
N ALA A 20 -7.26 4.72 -3.82
CA ALA A 20 -8.48 4.71 -4.63
C ALA A 20 -9.34 5.96 -4.38
N GLU A 21 -9.44 6.40 -3.13
CA GLU A 21 -10.28 7.53 -2.72
C GLU A 21 -9.70 8.88 -3.14
N CYS A 22 -8.46 9.17 -2.74
CA CYS A 22 -7.88 10.52 -2.92
C CYS A 22 -6.81 10.62 -4.01
N ARG A 23 -6.48 9.51 -4.69
CA ARG A 23 -5.46 9.42 -5.77
C ARG A 23 -4.04 9.86 -5.38
N ARG A 24 -3.79 10.16 -4.10
CA ARG A 24 -2.43 10.40 -3.56
C ARG A 24 -1.66 9.09 -3.46
N ALA A 25 -0.33 9.16 -3.54
CA ALA A 25 0.52 7.97 -3.53
C ALA A 25 0.49 7.28 -2.17
N LEU A 26 0.18 5.99 -2.14
CA LEU A 26 0.34 5.13 -0.96
C LEU A 26 1.78 4.64 -0.86
N GLN A 27 2.41 4.38 -2.00
CA GLN A 27 3.78 3.91 -2.06
C GLN A 27 4.50 4.47 -3.27
N GLN A 28 5.82 4.64 -3.16
CA GLN A 28 6.69 5.06 -4.24
C GLN A 28 7.78 4.01 -4.51
N ILE A 29 8.39 4.07 -5.68
CA ILE A 29 9.46 3.17 -6.10
C ILE A 29 10.62 3.94 -6.74
N CYS A 30 11.85 3.51 -6.47
CA CYS A 30 13.02 3.98 -7.20
C CYS A 30 13.14 3.21 -8.53
N PRO A 31 13.08 3.88 -9.70
CA PRO A 31 13.18 3.21 -10.99
C PRO A 31 14.58 2.63 -11.26
N LYS A 32 15.62 3.12 -10.56
CA LYS A 32 17.00 2.62 -10.71
C LYS A 32 17.31 1.45 -9.78
N CYS A 33 16.85 1.51 -8.53
CA CYS A 33 17.16 0.49 -7.52
C CYS A 33 16.09 -0.59 -7.38
N GLY A 34 14.88 -0.35 -7.90
CA GLY A 34 13.72 -1.22 -7.68
C GLY A 34 13.18 -1.20 -6.24
N GLN A 35 13.77 -0.41 -5.35
CA GLN A 35 13.35 -0.32 -3.94
C GLN A 35 12.07 0.50 -3.79
N LYS A 36 11.11 -0.08 -3.07
CA LYS A 36 9.84 0.55 -2.71
C LYS A 36 9.98 1.26 -1.37
N THR A 37 9.30 2.40 -1.21
CA THR A 37 9.14 3.03 0.09
C THR A 37 8.19 2.22 0.96
N VAL A 38 8.17 2.49 2.26
CA VAL A 38 7.11 1.99 3.16
C VAL A 38 5.76 2.50 2.66
N GLU A 39 4.77 1.61 2.61
CA GLU A 39 3.40 1.97 2.27
C GLU A 39 2.79 2.85 3.36
N LYS A 40 2.16 3.95 2.94
CA LYS A 40 1.45 4.89 3.81
C LYS A 40 -0.03 4.76 3.56
N ILE A 41 -0.80 4.44 4.60
CA ILE A 41 -2.26 4.41 4.54
C ILE A 41 -2.77 5.79 4.99
N HIS A 42 -3.59 6.43 4.15
CA HIS A 42 -4.27 7.66 4.54
C HIS A 42 -5.45 7.29 5.45
N ARG A 43 -5.35 7.61 6.73
CA ARG A 43 -6.41 7.31 7.72
C ARG A 43 -7.77 7.85 7.28
N ASP A 44 -7.80 9.06 6.74
CA ASP A 44 -9.02 9.72 6.26
C ASP A 44 -9.63 9.07 5.00
N CYS A 45 -8.87 8.21 4.31
CA CYS A 45 -9.34 7.48 3.13
C CYS A 45 -9.65 6.01 3.43
N PHE A 46 -9.40 5.56 4.66
CA PHE A 46 -9.67 4.19 5.07
C PHE A 46 -11.02 4.17 5.77
N TYR A 47 -12.08 3.88 5.02
CA TYR A 47 -13.36 3.53 5.63
C TYR A 47 -13.22 2.12 6.21
N LEU A 48 -12.95 2.03 7.51
CA LEU A 48 -12.98 0.77 8.23
C LEU A 48 -14.42 0.25 8.18
N ILE A 49 -14.71 -0.68 7.26
CA ILE A 49 -15.93 -1.48 7.35
C ILE A 49 -15.67 -2.47 8.49
N GLU A 50 -16.05 -2.10 9.71
CA GLU A 50 -16.25 -3.08 10.78
C GLU A 50 -17.41 -4.00 10.36
N SER A 51 -17.10 -5.10 9.67
CA SER A 51 -17.82 -6.38 9.71
C SER A 51 -17.56 -7.20 8.45
N ILE A 52 -16.60 -8.11 8.49
CA ILE A 52 -16.90 -9.49 8.10
C ILE A 52 -16.14 -10.42 9.06
N GLN A 53 -16.74 -10.76 10.19
CA GLN A 53 -16.39 -12.02 10.83
C GLN A 53 -17.00 -13.12 9.97
N LEU A 54 -16.20 -13.68 9.04
CA LEU A 54 -16.50 -14.99 8.48
C LEU A 54 -16.15 -16.04 9.54
N THR A 55 -16.95 -16.13 10.61
CA THR A 55 -17.01 -17.36 11.39
C THR A 55 -17.84 -18.36 10.59
N SER A 56 -17.21 -19.08 9.67
CA SER A 56 -17.77 -20.32 9.16
C SER A 56 -16.80 -21.47 9.43
N PRO A 57 -16.85 -22.08 10.63
CA PRO A 57 -16.18 -23.34 10.88
C PRO A 57 -17.09 -24.48 10.41
N HIS A 58 -17.10 -24.79 9.11
CA HIS A 58 -17.12 -26.16 8.57
C HIS A 58 -17.47 -26.16 7.08
N LEU A 59 -16.46 -26.31 6.24
CA LEU A 59 -16.59 -27.14 5.05
C LEU A 59 -15.35 -28.04 5.01
N VAL A 60 -15.47 -29.24 5.56
CA VAL A 60 -14.56 -30.35 5.28
C VAL A 60 -15.42 -31.40 4.59
N ILE A 61 -15.29 -31.49 3.28
CA ILE A 61 -15.57 -32.72 2.53
C ILE A 61 -14.19 -33.28 2.19
N LEU A 62 -13.99 -34.57 2.49
CA LEU A 62 -12.93 -35.55 2.12
C LEU A 62 -12.77 -36.47 3.35
N GLU A 63 -13.07 -37.77 3.35
CA GLU A 63 -13.39 -38.81 2.35
C GLU A 63 -14.50 -39.73 2.86
#